data_AF-A0A2J8QYG6-F1
#
_entry.id   AF-A0A2J8QYG6-F1
#
_cell.length_a   1.000
_cell.length_b   1.000
_cell.length_c   1.000
_cell.angle_alpha   90.00
_cell.angle_beta   90.00
_cell.angle_gamma   90.00
#
_symmetry.space_group_name_H-M   'P 1'
#
loop_
_entity.id
_entity.type
_entity.pdbx_description
1 polymer ?
#
loop_
_entity_poly.entity_id
_entity_poly.type
_entity_poly.pdbx_seq_one_letter_code
_entity_poly.pdbx_strand_id
1 'polypeptide(L)'
;DKELYGPDNHLVEWHRMPTTQETDGFQVKRPGDLNVKCTLLLMLDHQPPQYKLDPRLARLLGVHTQTRAAIMQALWLYIKHNQLQDGHEREYINCNRYFRQIFSCGRLRFSEIPMKLAGLLQHPDPIVINHVISVDPNDQKKTACYDIDVEVDDPLKAQMSNFLASTTNQQEIASLDVKIITDVIGNPEEERRAAFYHQPWAQEAVGRHIFAKVQQRRQELEQVLGIRLT
;
A
#
# COMPACT_ATOMS: atom_id res chain seq x y z
N ASP A 1 2.67 28.75 -33.62
CA ASP A 1 2.69 29.02 -35.07
C ASP A 1 4.12 28.86 -35.59
N LYS A 2 4.37 27.81 -36.39
CA LYS A 2 5.70 27.51 -36.93
C LYS A 2 6.17 28.54 -37.95
N GLU A 3 5.23 29.14 -38.69
CA GLU A 3 5.54 30.10 -39.74
C GLU A 3 6.00 31.43 -39.13
N LEU A 4 5.35 31.86 -38.04
CA LEU A 4 5.68 33.12 -37.38
C LEU A 4 6.92 33.05 -36.46
N TYR A 5 7.08 31.96 -35.71
CA TYR A 5 8.14 31.84 -34.68
C TYR A 5 9.26 30.87 -35.05
N GLY A 6 9.20 30.22 -36.20
CA GLY A 6 10.22 29.27 -36.64
C GLY A 6 10.20 27.94 -35.87
N PRO A 7 11.08 27.00 -36.24
CA PRO A 7 11.07 25.62 -35.73
C PRO A 7 11.38 25.53 -34.23
N ASP A 8 12.13 26.46 -33.67
CA ASP A 8 12.63 26.32 -32.29
C ASP A 8 11.78 27.09 -31.26
N ASN A 9 11.10 28.17 -31.66
CA ASN A 9 10.39 29.05 -30.72
C ASN A 9 8.85 28.91 -30.75
N HIS A 10 8.31 28.16 -31.72
CA HIS A 10 6.87 27.96 -31.87
C HIS A 10 6.25 27.00 -30.85
N LEU A 11 7.08 26.25 -30.13
CA LEU A 11 6.69 25.23 -29.17
C LEU A 11 7.36 25.53 -27.83
N VAL A 12 6.60 25.40 -26.76
CA VAL A 12 7.10 25.45 -25.39
C VAL A 12 6.60 24.19 -24.70
N GLU A 13 7.54 23.38 -24.21
CA GLU A 13 7.23 22.16 -23.48
C GLU A 13 7.70 22.30 -22.03
N TRP A 14 6.86 21.86 -21.10
CA TRP A 14 7.21 21.77 -19.70
C TRP A 14 6.95 20.35 -19.22
N HIS A 15 7.93 19.78 -18.55
CA HIS A 15 7.86 18.44 -17.98
C HIS A 15 8.19 18.53 -16.49
N ARG A 16 7.34 17.93 -15.66
CA ARG A 16 7.62 17.75 -14.22
C ARG A 16 8.79 16.78 -14.08
N MET A 17 9.82 17.18 -13.33
CA MET A 17 10.90 16.31 -12.87
C MET A 17 10.76 16.09 -11.35
N PRO A 18 11.37 15.04 -10.78
CA PRO A 18 11.32 14.81 -9.32
C PRO A 18 11.86 15.98 -8.48
N THR A 19 12.70 16.82 -9.08
CA THR A 19 13.30 18.00 -8.44
C THR A 19 12.56 19.31 -8.73
N THR A 20 11.47 19.27 -9.51
CA THR A 20 10.71 20.47 -9.87
C THR A 20 9.95 21.00 -8.66
N GLN A 21 10.15 22.28 -8.33
CA GLN A 21 9.33 22.98 -7.34
C GLN A 21 7.90 23.16 -7.84
N GLU A 22 6.96 23.13 -6.89
CA GLU A 22 5.55 23.40 -7.19
C GLU A 22 5.37 24.85 -7.65
N THR A 23 4.50 25.05 -8.63
CA THR A 23 4.21 26.35 -9.23
C THR A 23 2.74 26.45 -9.60
N ASP A 24 2.16 27.62 -9.34
CA ASP A 24 0.74 27.89 -9.59
C ASP A 24 0.46 28.38 -11.02
N GLY A 25 1.50 28.61 -11.83
CA GLY A 25 1.30 29.09 -13.19
C GLY A 25 2.56 29.25 -14.02
N PHE A 26 2.36 29.34 -15.33
CA PHE A 26 3.41 29.51 -16.32
C PHE A 26 3.24 30.85 -17.04
N GLN A 27 4.35 31.52 -17.32
CA GLN A 27 4.37 32.72 -18.16
C GLN A 27 5.26 32.50 -19.37
N VAL A 28 4.68 32.68 -20.56
CA VAL A 28 5.41 32.64 -21.84
C VAL A 28 5.34 34.02 -22.49
N LYS A 29 6.50 34.57 -22.85
CA LYS A 29 6.62 35.84 -23.58
C LYS A 29 7.32 35.62 -24.91
N ARG A 30 6.79 36.24 -25.96
CA ARG A 30 7.35 36.25 -27.32
C ARG A 30 7.12 37.63 -27.94
N PRO A 31 8.05 38.13 -28.78
CA PRO A 31 7.83 39.36 -29.53
C PRO A 31 6.83 39.10 -30.68
N GLY A 32 5.88 40.00 -30.90
CA GLY A 32 4.92 39.90 -31.99
C GLY A 32 3.91 41.03 -31.97
N ASP A 33 3.37 41.37 -33.13
CA ASP A 33 2.43 42.47 -33.38
C ASP A 33 1.16 41.99 -34.13
N LEU A 34 1.01 40.68 -34.31
CA LEU A 34 -0.14 40.05 -34.96
C LEU A 34 -0.90 39.15 -33.98
N ASN A 35 -2.18 38.92 -34.26
CA ASN A 35 -2.97 37.93 -33.53
C ASN A 35 -2.44 36.51 -33.83
N VAL A 36 -2.29 35.69 -32.79
CA VAL A 36 -1.72 34.35 -32.90
C VAL A 36 -2.65 33.31 -32.32
N LYS A 37 -2.91 32.24 -33.08
CA LYS A 37 -3.56 31.04 -32.54
C LYS A 37 -2.52 30.20 -31.79
N CYS A 38 -2.81 29.88 -30.54
CA CYS A 38 -2.05 28.93 -29.75
C CYS A 38 -2.93 27.75 -29.34
N THR A 39 -2.30 26.58 -29.21
CA THR A 39 -2.94 25.36 -28.76
C THR A 39 -2.22 24.94 -27.49
N LEU A 40 -2.94 24.89 -26.38
CA LEU A 40 -2.47 24.41 -25.10
C LEU A 40 -2.81 22.91 -25.02
N LEU A 41 -1.80 22.10 -24.73
CA LEU A 41 -1.94 20.66 -24.52
C LEU A 41 -1.61 20.37 -23.05
N LEU A 42 -2.62 19.96 -22.27
CA LEU A 42 -2.44 19.63 -20.86
C LEU A 42 -2.47 18.11 -20.72
N MET A 43 -1.33 17.53 -20.35
CA MET A 43 -1.20 16.11 -20.02
C MET A 43 -1.35 15.97 -18.51
N LEU A 44 -2.46 15.37 -18.07
CA LEU A 44 -2.71 15.13 -16.66
C LEU A 44 -1.83 13.99 -16.13
N ASP A 45 -1.20 14.21 -14.98
CA ASP A 45 -0.41 13.20 -14.28
C ASP A 45 -1.31 12.42 -13.32
N HIS A 46 -1.96 11.38 -13.84
CA HIS A 46 -2.83 10.52 -13.04
C HIS A 46 -2.01 9.62 -12.11
N GLN A 47 -2.39 9.59 -10.82
CA GLN A 47 -1.82 8.71 -9.81
C GLN A 47 -2.92 7.76 -9.30
N PRO A 48 -2.88 6.45 -9.61
CA PRO A 48 -1.87 5.75 -10.41
C PRO A 48 -2.01 6.01 -11.92
N PRO A 49 -0.96 5.75 -12.73
CA PRO A 49 -0.97 6.01 -14.17
C PRO A 49 -2.15 5.35 -14.90
N GLN A 50 -2.86 6.15 -15.68
CA GLN A 50 -3.91 5.69 -16.57
C GLN A 50 -3.40 5.54 -18.00
N TYR A 51 -4.02 4.63 -18.75
CA TYR A 51 -3.66 4.30 -20.12
C TYR A 51 -4.91 4.28 -20.99
N LYS A 52 -4.79 4.87 -22.18
CA LYS A 52 -5.79 4.77 -23.23
C LYS A 52 -5.63 3.44 -23.96
N LEU A 53 -6.73 2.71 -24.13
CA LEU A 53 -6.71 1.42 -24.81
C LEU A 53 -6.83 1.61 -26.33
N ASP A 54 -6.25 0.68 -27.09
CA ASP A 54 -6.54 0.51 -28.51
C ASP A 54 -8.07 0.53 -28.75
N PRO A 55 -8.59 1.26 -29.75
CA PRO A 55 -10.04 1.43 -29.94
C PRO A 55 -10.84 0.12 -30.02
N ARG A 56 -10.24 -0.96 -30.53
CA ARG A 56 -10.90 -2.26 -30.67
C ARG A 56 -11.01 -2.96 -29.32
N LEU A 57 -9.94 -2.91 -28.53
CA LEU A 57 -9.94 -3.44 -27.16
C LEU A 57 -10.83 -2.58 -26.24
N ALA A 58 -10.77 -1.26 -26.38
CA ALA A 58 -11.58 -0.33 -25.61
C ALA A 58 -13.07 -0.61 -25.77
N ARG A 59 -13.53 -0.75 -27.02
CA ARG A 59 -14.92 -1.09 -27.34
C ARG A 59 -15.33 -2.46 -26.81
N LEU A 60 -14.41 -3.43 -26.82
CA LEU A 60 -14.69 -4.79 -26.36
C LEU A 60 -14.84 -4.87 -24.85
N LEU A 61 -13.98 -4.17 -24.11
CA LEU A 61 -13.98 -4.16 -22.65
C LEU A 61 -14.95 -3.12 -22.06
N GLY A 62 -15.43 -2.17 -22.86
CA GLY A 62 -16.23 -1.05 -22.38
C GLY A 62 -15.41 -0.02 -21.58
N VAL A 63 -14.09 0.03 -21.82
CA VAL A 63 -13.14 0.85 -21.07
C VAL A 63 -12.27 1.63 -22.03
N HIS A 64 -12.33 2.97 -22.00
CA HIS A 64 -11.53 3.81 -22.91
C HIS A 64 -10.16 4.16 -22.32
N THR A 65 -10.15 4.66 -21.09
CA THR A 65 -8.95 5.06 -20.35
C THR A 65 -9.08 4.59 -18.91
N GLN A 66 -8.09 3.85 -18.40
CA GLN A 66 -8.11 3.32 -17.05
C GLN A 66 -6.72 2.94 -16.55
N THR A 67 -6.62 2.61 -15.26
CA THR A 67 -5.39 2.08 -14.66
C THR A 67 -5.07 0.68 -15.20
N ARG A 68 -3.78 0.29 -15.23
CA ARG A 68 -3.37 -1.05 -15.70
C ARG A 68 -4.07 -2.17 -14.94
N ALA A 69 -4.27 -2.01 -13.63
CA ALA A 69 -4.96 -2.98 -12.80
C ALA A 69 -6.44 -3.13 -13.20
N ALA A 70 -7.14 -2.02 -13.39
CA ALA A 70 -8.54 -2.02 -13.82
C ALA A 70 -8.70 -2.63 -15.22
N ILE A 71 -7.77 -2.35 -16.14
CA ILE A 71 -7.77 -2.95 -17.49
C ILE A 71 -7.59 -4.47 -17.42
N MET A 72 -6.64 -4.95 -16.61
CA MET A 72 -6.42 -6.39 -16.40
C MET A 72 -7.67 -7.06 -15.80
N GLN A 73 -8.34 -6.38 -14.86
CA GLN A 73 -9.60 -6.86 -14.29
C GLN A 73 -10.72 -6.93 -15.33
N ALA A 74 -10.89 -5.90 -16.16
CA ALA A 74 -11.89 -5.89 -17.23
C ALA A 74 -11.64 -7.02 -18.24
N LEU A 75 -10.37 -7.24 -18.62
CA LEU A 75 -9.98 -8.35 -19.49
C LEU A 75 -10.33 -9.70 -18.86
N TRP A 76 -10.04 -9.87 -17.57
CA TRP A 76 -10.35 -11.09 -16.83
C TRP A 76 -11.86 -11.37 -16.75
N LEU A 77 -12.66 -10.34 -16.45
CA LEU A 77 -14.12 -10.43 -16.43
C LEU A 77 -14.66 -10.86 -17.80
N TYR A 78 -14.12 -10.27 -18.88
CA TYR A 78 -14.50 -10.65 -20.24
C TYR A 78 -14.15 -12.12 -20.54
N ILE A 79 -12.95 -12.58 -20.17
CA ILE A 79 -12.52 -13.98 -20.34
C ILE A 79 -13.47 -14.94 -19.61
N LYS A 80 -13.81 -14.64 -18.35
CA LYS A 80 -14.74 -15.45 -17.56
C LYS A 80 -16.14 -15.48 -18.16
N HIS A 81 -16.69 -14.31 -18.45
CA HIS A 81 -18.06 -14.18 -18.97
C HIS A 81 -18.23 -14.96 -20.28
N ASN A 82 -17.24 -14.92 -21.16
CA ASN A 82 -17.25 -15.61 -22.45
C ASN A 82 -16.68 -17.03 -22.38
N GLN A 83 -16.37 -17.55 -21.18
CA GLN A 83 -15.83 -18.89 -20.95
C GLN A 83 -14.61 -19.22 -21.83
N LEU A 84 -13.70 -18.25 -21.99
CA LEU A 84 -12.56 -18.38 -22.90
C LEU A 84 -11.37 -19.11 -22.29
N GLN A 85 -11.37 -19.36 -20.98
CA GLN A 85 -10.33 -20.15 -20.34
C GLN A 85 -10.45 -21.62 -20.78
N ASP A 86 -9.31 -22.23 -21.11
CA ASP A 86 -9.28 -23.63 -21.51
C ASP A 86 -9.70 -24.56 -20.34
N GLY A 87 -10.56 -25.53 -20.65
CA GLY A 87 -11.12 -26.44 -19.64
C GLY A 87 -10.11 -27.46 -19.09
N HIS A 88 -9.10 -27.83 -19.90
CA HIS A 88 -8.05 -28.78 -19.52
C HIS A 88 -6.79 -28.05 -19.08
N GLU A 89 -6.31 -27.08 -19.88
CA GLU A 89 -5.09 -26.33 -19.60
C GLU A 89 -5.40 -24.93 -19.07
N ARG A 90 -5.71 -24.82 -17.77
CA ARG A 90 -6.18 -23.56 -17.16
C ARG A 90 -5.23 -22.36 -17.26
N GLU A 91 -3.99 -22.53 -17.70
CA GLU A 91 -3.07 -21.43 -17.97
C GLU A 91 -3.28 -20.76 -19.34
N TYR A 92 -4.12 -21.36 -20.20
CA TYR A 92 -4.41 -20.87 -21.54
C TYR A 92 -5.82 -20.29 -21.69
N ILE A 93 -5.91 -19.34 -22.60
CA ILE A 93 -7.12 -18.70 -23.09
C ILE A 93 -7.28 -19.07 -24.56
N ASN A 94 -8.44 -19.60 -24.90
CA ASN A 94 -8.86 -19.87 -26.26
C ASN A 94 -9.50 -18.60 -26.84
N CYS A 95 -8.73 -17.88 -27.65
CA CYS A 95 -9.16 -16.59 -28.20
C CYS A 95 -10.38 -16.76 -29.11
N ASN A 96 -11.47 -16.07 -28.78
CA ASN A 96 -12.62 -15.95 -29.67
C ASN A 96 -12.32 -15.03 -30.86
N ARG A 97 -13.30 -14.83 -31.75
CA ARG A 97 -13.15 -13.98 -32.96
C ARG A 97 -12.56 -12.60 -32.65
N TYR A 98 -13.01 -11.96 -31.57
CA TYR A 98 -12.57 -10.62 -31.19
C TYR A 98 -11.14 -10.61 -30.63
N PHE A 99 -10.82 -11.55 -29.73
CA PHE A 99 -9.47 -11.69 -29.18
C PHE A 99 -8.44 -12.06 -30.24
N ARG A 100 -8.78 -12.94 -31.19
CA ARG A 100 -7.91 -13.27 -32.34
C ARG A 100 -7.59 -12.03 -33.18
N GLN A 101 -8.59 -11.18 -33.34
CA GLN A 101 -8.50 -9.95 -34.08
C GLN A 101 -7.60 -8.91 -33.41
N ILE A 102 -7.63 -8.82 -32.07
CA ILE A 102 -6.86 -7.84 -31.28
C ILE A 102 -5.44 -8.34 -30.97
N PHE A 103 -5.31 -9.57 -30.47
CA PHE A 103 -4.02 -10.14 -30.04
C PHE A 103 -3.29 -10.92 -31.14
N SER A 104 -3.92 -11.08 -32.30
CA SER A 104 -3.37 -11.78 -33.47
C SER A 104 -2.91 -13.21 -33.17
N CYS A 105 -3.61 -13.91 -32.27
CA CYS A 105 -3.30 -15.29 -31.89
C CYS A 105 -4.58 -16.10 -31.61
N GLY A 106 -4.54 -17.40 -31.94
CA GLY A 106 -5.65 -18.33 -31.70
C GLY A 106 -5.77 -18.79 -30.25
N ARG A 107 -4.64 -18.84 -29.54
CA ARG A 107 -4.50 -19.24 -28.14
C ARG A 107 -3.47 -18.33 -27.48
N LEU A 108 -3.69 -17.98 -26.22
CA LEU A 108 -2.87 -17.04 -25.45
C LEU A 108 -2.64 -17.57 -24.03
N ARG A 109 -1.42 -17.51 -23.50
CA ARG A 109 -1.16 -17.85 -22.10
C ARG A 109 -1.37 -16.62 -21.19
N PHE A 110 -1.86 -16.80 -19.97
CA PHE A 110 -2.06 -15.68 -19.03
C PHE A 110 -0.79 -14.84 -18.79
N SER A 111 0.37 -15.48 -18.73
CA SER A 111 1.67 -14.80 -18.54
C SER A 111 2.08 -13.91 -19.72
N GLU A 112 1.51 -14.13 -20.91
CA GLU A 112 1.82 -13.35 -22.12
C GLU A 112 0.96 -12.09 -22.24
N ILE A 113 -0.17 -12.03 -21.50
CA ILE A 113 -1.10 -10.90 -21.54
C ILE A 113 -0.39 -9.57 -21.27
N PRO A 114 0.45 -9.41 -20.23
CA PRO A 114 1.08 -8.11 -19.96
C PRO A 114 1.93 -7.60 -21.13
N MET A 115 2.62 -8.51 -21.84
CA MET A 115 3.44 -8.16 -23.01
C MET A 115 2.57 -7.82 -24.22
N LYS A 116 1.54 -8.63 -24.49
CA LYS A 116 0.59 -8.37 -25.59
C LYS A 116 -0.20 -7.08 -25.38
N LEU A 117 -0.55 -6.79 -24.14
CA LEU A 117 -1.29 -5.59 -23.76
C LEU A 117 -0.41 -4.34 -23.87
N ALA A 118 0.91 -4.42 -23.64
CA ALA A 118 1.79 -3.26 -23.71
C ALA A 118 1.72 -2.50 -25.05
N GLY A 119 1.56 -3.22 -26.18
CA GLY A 119 1.38 -2.60 -27.50
C GLY A 119 -0.03 -2.06 -27.78
N LEU A 120 -0.98 -2.31 -26.90
CA LEU A 120 -2.39 -1.89 -26.98
C LEU A 120 -2.72 -0.79 -25.96
N LEU A 121 -1.74 -0.35 -25.18
CA LEU A 121 -1.86 0.72 -24.20
C LEU A 121 -1.08 1.94 -24.69
N GLN A 122 -1.74 3.08 -24.71
CA GLN A 122 -1.18 4.38 -25.09
C GLN A 122 -1.35 5.38 -23.94
N HIS A 123 -0.64 6.49 -24.01
CA HIS A 123 -0.89 7.61 -23.10
C HIS A 123 -2.32 8.14 -23.28
N PRO A 124 -2.97 8.61 -22.20
CA PRO A 124 -4.25 9.32 -22.30
C PRO A 124 -4.14 10.51 -23.24
N ASP A 125 -5.25 10.83 -23.92
CA ASP A 125 -5.28 12.01 -24.78
C ASP A 125 -5.12 13.28 -23.91
N PRO A 126 -4.31 14.25 -24.35
CA PRO A 126 -4.19 15.51 -23.63
C PRO A 126 -5.49 16.30 -23.72
N ILE A 127 -5.73 17.15 -22.74
CA ILE A 127 -6.76 18.18 -22.83
C ILE A 127 -6.26 19.25 -23.81
N VAL A 128 -7.03 19.50 -24.86
CA VAL A 128 -6.69 20.45 -25.92
C VAL A 128 -7.50 21.72 -25.77
N ILE A 129 -6.82 22.85 -25.51
CA ILE A 129 -7.46 24.17 -25.47
C ILE A 129 -6.91 25.01 -26.62
N ASN A 130 -7.80 25.42 -27.51
CA ASN A 130 -7.46 26.35 -28.59
C ASN A 130 -7.75 27.78 -28.13
N HIS A 131 -6.73 28.64 -28.17
CA HIS A 131 -6.83 30.03 -27.75
C HIS A 131 -6.24 30.97 -28.81
N VAL A 132 -6.73 32.21 -28.84
CA VAL A 132 -6.23 33.24 -29.75
C VAL A 132 -5.70 34.39 -28.92
N ILE A 133 -4.40 34.61 -29.01
CA ILE A 133 -3.73 35.77 -28.44
C ILE A 133 -4.03 36.97 -29.34
N SER A 134 -4.75 37.94 -28.79
CA SER A 134 -5.14 39.18 -29.48
C SER A 134 -4.20 40.32 -29.11
N VAL A 135 -3.76 41.09 -30.11
CA VAL A 135 -2.98 42.34 -29.90
C VAL A 135 -3.88 43.58 -29.81
N ASP A 136 -5.20 43.42 -29.96
CA ASP A 136 -6.16 44.53 -29.90
C ASP A 136 -6.20 45.14 -28.49
N PRO A 137 -5.92 46.46 -28.34
CA PRO A 137 -6.00 47.16 -27.05
C PRO A 137 -7.34 47.02 -26.33
N ASN A 138 -8.45 46.83 -27.07
CA ASN A 138 -9.78 46.65 -26.48
C ASN A 138 -10.03 45.23 -25.95
N ASP A 139 -9.18 44.25 -26.28
CA ASP A 139 -9.37 42.83 -25.94
C ASP A 139 -8.49 42.36 -24.77
N GLN A 140 -7.64 43.24 -24.23
CA GLN A 140 -6.59 42.94 -23.24
C GLN A 140 -7.07 42.37 -21.89
N LYS A 141 -8.38 42.26 -21.64
CA LYS A 141 -8.95 41.82 -20.36
C LYS A 141 -9.70 40.48 -20.40
N LYS A 142 -9.67 39.74 -21.51
CA LYS A 142 -10.38 38.46 -21.59
C LYS A 142 -9.55 37.34 -20.96
N THR A 143 -9.76 37.10 -19.67
CA THR A 143 -9.38 35.84 -19.03
C THR A 143 -10.33 34.73 -19.52
N ALA A 144 -9.78 33.68 -20.12
CA ALA A 144 -10.54 32.46 -20.39
C ALA A 144 -10.39 31.51 -19.21
N CYS A 145 -11.51 31.04 -18.67
CA CYS A 145 -11.55 30.09 -17.56
C CYS A 145 -12.11 28.76 -18.07
N TYR A 146 -11.48 27.66 -17.66
CA TYR A 146 -11.90 26.30 -18.02
C TYR A 146 -11.92 25.46 -16.73
N ASP A 147 -13.05 24.81 -16.47
CA ASP A 147 -13.15 23.85 -15.37
C ASP A 147 -12.70 22.48 -15.88
N ILE A 148 -11.80 21.83 -15.13
CA ILE A 148 -11.25 20.52 -15.45
C ILE A 148 -11.47 19.62 -14.25
N ASP A 149 -12.24 18.55 -14.46
CA ASP A 149 -12.42 17.52 -13.44
C ASP A 149 -11.12 16.70 -13.31
N VAL A 150 -10.61 16.62 -12.08
CA VAL A 150 -9.40 15.85 -11.75
C VAL A 150 -9.72 14.89 -10.63
N GLU A 151 -9.38 13.62 -10.81
CA GLU A 151 -9.43 12.62 -9.74
C GLU A 151 -8.33 12.93 -8.73
N VAL A 152 -8.72 13.17 -7.48
CA VAL A 152 -7.82 13.37 -6.35
C VAL A 152 -7.79 12.13 -5.47
N ASP A 153 -6.63 11.82 -4.90
CA ASP A 153 -6.51 10.74 -3.91
C ASP A 153 -7.43 11.03 -2.71
N ASP A 154 -8.10 9.98 -2.22
CA ASP A 154 -8.94 10.08 -1.04
C ASP A 154 -8.06 10.44 0.18
N PRO A 155 -8.29 11.60 0.84
CA PRO A 155 -7.52 11.99 2.02
C PRO A 155 -7.61 10.96 3.16
N LEU A 156 -8.67 10.14 3.21
CA LEU A 156 -8.80 9.05 4.18
C LEU A 156 -7.73 7.98 3.98
N LYS A 157 -7.26 7.75 2.75
CA LYS A 157 -6.24 6.73 2.45
C LYS A 157 -4.91 7.03 3.16
N ALA A 158 -4.50 8.30 3.17
CA ALA A 158 -3.33 8.74 3.92
C ALA A 158 -3.54 8.60 5.43
N GLN A 159 -4.72 8.96 5.94
CA GLN A 159 -5.06 8.80 7.35
C GLN A 159 -5.05 7.32 7.78
N MET A 160 -5.63 6.42 6.97
CA MET A 160 -5.63 4.98 7.22
C MET A 160 -4.21 4.40 7.18
N SER A 161 -3.37 4.84 6.24
CA SER A 161 -1.96 4.43 6.19
C SER A 161 -1.22 4.84 7.47
N ASN A 162 -1.41 6.09 7.91
CA ASN A 162 -0.80 6.59 9.15
C ASN A 162 -1.32 5.84 10.38
N PHE A 163 -2.62 5.52 10.41
CA PHE A 163 -3.23 4.74 11.47
C PHE A 163 -2.66 3.32 11.55
N LEU A 164 -2.55 2.62 10.42
CA LEU A 164 -1.96 1.27 10.37
C LEU A 164 -0.47 1.25 10.72
N ALA A 165 0.26 2.31 10.34
CA ALA A 165 1.66 2.49 10.69
C ALA A 165 1.87 2.96 12.13
N SER A 166 0.82 3.41 12.82
CA SER A 166 0.95 3.93 14.18
C SER A 166 1.31 2.79 15.14
N THR A 167 2.47 2.92 15.78
CA THR A 167 2.96 2.01 16.81
C THR A 167 2.81 2.61 18.21
N THR A 168 2.08 3.71 18.35
CA THR A 168 2.00 4.54 19.56
C THR A 168 1.71 3.72 20.82
N ASN A 169 0.85 2.71 20.71
CA ASN A 169 0.46 1.88 21.86
C ASN A 169 1.24 0.56 21.94
N GLN A 170 2.07 0.22 20.96
CA GLN A 170 2.77 -1.08 20.94
C GLN A 170 3.75 -1.24 22.11
N GLN A 171 4.42 -0.15 22.53
CA GLN A 171 5.35 -0.21 23.66
C GLN A 171 4.63 -0.41 24.99
N GLU A 172 3.50 0.28 25.19
CA GLU A 172 2.70 0.12 26.40
C GLU A 172 2.08 -1.28 26.48
N ILE A 173 1.50 -1.75 25.37
CA ILE A 173 0.97 -3.12 25.25
C ILE A 173 2.06 -4.15 25.54
N ALA A 174 3.25 -4.02 24.93
CA ALA A 174 4.36 -4.94 25.19
C ALA A 174 4.81 -4.94 26.66
N SER A 175 4.81 -3.78 27.32
CA SER A 175 5.14 -3.70 28.74
C SER A 175 4.08 -4.33 29.63
N LEU A 176 2.79 -4.17 29.29
CA LEU A 176 1.68 -4.84 29.96
C LEU A 176 1.72 -6.36 29.73
N ASP A 177 2.04 -6.82 28.53
CA ASP A 177 2.20 -8.24 28.21
C ASP A 177 3.34 -8.87 29.03
N VAL A 178 4.49 -8.20 29.11
CA VAL A 178 5.60 -8.64 29.97
C VAL A 178 5.13 -8.72 31.41
N LYS A 179 4.42 -7.70 31.91
CA LYS A 179 3.88 -7.70 33.26
C LYS A 179 2.91 -8.85 33.50
N ILE A 180 2.01 -9.15 32.57
CA ILE A 180 1.09 -10.30 32.67
C ILE A 180 1.88 -11.63 32.72
N ILE A 181 2.94 -11.76 31.92
CA ILE A 181 3.78 -12.96 31.88
C ILE A 181 4.58 -13.13 33.18
N THR A 182 5.12 -12.04 33.73
CA THR A 182 5.93 -12.09 34.96
C THR A 182 5.10 -12.09 36.24
N ASP A 183 3.94 -11.43 36.24
CA ASP A 183 3.00 -11.37 37.37
C ASP A 183 1.94 -12.47 37.31
N VAL A 184 2.15 -13.56 36.54
CA VAL A 184 1.39 -14.80 36.76
C VAL A 184 1.53 -15.15 38.24
N ILE A 185 0.41 -15.07 38.93
CA ILE A 185 0.29 -15.08 40.39
C ILE A 185 0.75 -16.44 40.91
N GLY A 186 2.02 -16.55 41.28
CA GLY A 186 2.57 -17.74 41.94
C GLY A 186 4.06 -17.88 41.67
N ASN A 187 4.85 -18.21 42.70
CA ASN A 187 6.20 -18.70 42.49
C ASN A 187 6.09 -20.10 41.86
N PRO A 188 6.46 -20.30 40.59
CA PRO A 188 6.27 -21.59 39.90
C PRO A 188 7.03 -22.73 40.59
N GLU A 189 8.07 -22.40 41.37
CA GLU A 189 8.82 -23.35 42.19
C GLU A 189 8.05 -23.75 43.46
N GLU A 190 7.33 -22.83 44.09
CA GLU A 190 6.45 -23.13 45.22
C GLU A 190 5.23 -23.93 44.78
N GLU A 191 4.56 -23.59 43.68
CA GLU A 191 3.44 -24.39 43.16
C GLU A 191 3.88 -25.81 42.79
N ARG A 192 5.07 -25.98 42.17
CA ARG A 192 5.61 -27.31 41.85
C ARG A 192 5.87 -28.17 43.09
N ARG A 193 6.27 -27.57 44.20
CA ARG A 193 6.61 -28.29 45.44
C ARG A 193 5.52 -28.24 46.50
N ALA A 194 4.45 -27.46 46.29
CA ALA A 194 3.35 -27.32 47.24
C ALA A 194 2.77 -28.70 47.59
N ALA A 195 2.52 -29.55 46.60
CA ALA A 195 2.00 -30.90 46.83
C ALA A 195 2.93 -31.78 47.68
N PHE A 196 4.25 -31.56 47.62
CA PHE A 196 5.23 -32.29 48.43
C PHE A 196 5.20 -31.82 49.90
N TYR A 197 5.16 -30.52 50.14
CA TYR A 197 5.14 -29.96 51.51
C TYR A 197 3.81 -30.18 52.24
N HIS A 198 2.71 -30.43 51.51
CA HIS A 198 1.40 -30.75 52.08
C HIS A 198 1.18 -32.26 52.30
N GLN A 199 2.18 -33.12 52.08
CA GLN A 199 2.04 -34.55 52.35
C GLN A 199 1.85 -34.82 53.86
N PRO A 200 1.02 -35.81 54.25
CA PRO A 200 0.71 -36.07 55.67
C PRO A 200 1.94 -36.33 56.54
N TRP A 201 2.95 -37.00 55.97
CA TRP A 201 4.20 -37.33 56.66
C TRP A 201 5.10 -36.11 56.89
N ALA A 202 4.94 -35.02 56.11
CA ALA A 202 5.84 -33.88 56.16
C ALA A 202 5.74 -33.16 57.53
N GLN A 203 4.53 -32.98 58.05
CA GLN A 203 4.34 -32.39 59.38
C GLN A 203 4.94 -33.26 60.49
N GLU A 204 4.77 -34.58 60.40
CA GLU A 204 5.32 -35.51 61.39
C GLU A 204 6.85 -35.55 61.31
N ALA A 205 7.43 -35.58 60.11
CA ALA A 205 8.88 -35.60 59.91
C ALA A 205 9.54 -34.31 60.43
N VAL A 206 8.92 -33.15 60.19
CA VAL A 206 9.39 -31.87 60.75
C VAL A 206 9.32 -31.88 62.27
N GLY A 207 8.19 -32.33 62.83
CA GLY A 207 8.03 -32.47 64.29
C GLY A 207 9.08 -33.39 64.92
N ARG A 208 9.31 -34.57 64.33
CA ARG A 208 10.33 -35.52 64.78
C ARG A 208 11.74 -34.96 64.67
N HIS A 209 12.06 -34.26 63.58
CA HIS A 209 13.37 -33.63 63.39
C HIS A 209 13.63 -32.55 64.45
N ILE A 210 12.66 -31.66 64.67
CA ILE A 210 12.77 -30.61 65.69
C ILE A 210 12.93 -31.25 67.07
N PHE A 211 12.09 -32.23 67.41
CA PHE A 211 12.18 -32.93 68.69
C PHE A 211 13.55 -33.59 68.87
N ALA A 212 14.04 -34.34 67.87
CA ALA A 212 15.35 -34.98 67.92
C ALA A 212 16.48 -33.95 68.12
N LYS A 213 16.41 -32.81 67.42
CA LYS A 213 17.41 -31.75 67.52
C LYS A 213 17.37 -31.03 68.87
N VAL A 214 16.18 -30.83 69.44
CA VAL A 214 16.00 -30.30 70.80
C VAL A 214 16.56 -31.29 71.83
N GLN A 215 16.29 -32.59 71.71
CA GLN A 215 16.85 -33.61 72.60
C GLN A 215 18.37 -33.67 72.49
N GLN A 216 18.93 -33.60 71.28
CA GLN A 216 20.36 -33.54 71.06
C GLN A 216 20.98 -32.32 71.76
N ARG A 217 20.41 -31.13 71.56
CA ARG A 217 20.89 -29.92 72.23
C ARG A 217 20.76 -30.01 73.75
N ARG A 218 19.70 -30.64 74.26
CA ARG A 218 19.53 -30.90 75.69
C ARG A 218 20.64 -31.80 76.23
N GLN A 219 20.94 -32.90 75.54
CA GLN A 219 22.04 -33.81 75.93
C GLN A 219 23.40 -33.14 75.86
N GLU A 220 23.67 -32.35 74.82
CA GLU A 220 24.90 -31.54 74.71
C GLU A 220 25.03 -30.57 75.89
N LEU A 221 23.93 -29.89 76.27
CA LEU A 221 23.89 -29.02 77.45
C LEU A 221 24.08 -29.77 78.76
N GLU A 222 23.39 -30.90 78.97
CA GLU A 222 23.54 -31.76 80.14
C GLU A 222 24.98 -32.26 80.30
N GLN A 223 25.64 -32.61 79.19
CA GLN A 223 27.03 -33.04 79.14
C GLN A 223 28.00 -31.91 79.50
N VAL A 224 27.76 -30.69 78.99
CA VAL A 224 28.57 -29.50 79.31
C VAL A 224 28.38 -29.06 80.77
N LEU A 225 27.17 -29.19 81.31
CA LEU A 225 26.82 -28.80 82.68
C LEU A 225 27.11 -29.88 83.72
N GLY A 226 27.52 -31.09 83.31
CA GLY A 226 27.88 -32.20 84.20
C GLY A 226 26.70 -32.85 84.95
N ILE A 227 25.46 -32.64 84.49
CA ILE A 227 24.25 -33.12 85.15
C ILE A 227 23.88 -34.49 84.58
N ARG A 228 24.09 -35.58 85.33
CA ARG A 228 23.52 -36.90 85.01
C ARG A 228 22.26 -37.12 85.84
N LEU A 229 21.09 -37.03 85.21
CA LEU A 229 19.84 -37.52 85.81
C LEU A 229 19.82 -39.05 85.65
N THR A 230 19.80 -39.76 86.78
CA THR A 230 19.54 -41.21 86.88
C THR A 230 18.09 -41.54 86.54
#